data_AF-A0A6J4VT42-F1
#
_entry.id   AF-A0A6J4VT42-F1
#
_cell.length_a   1.000
_cell.length_b   1.000
_cell.length_c   1.000
_cell.angle_alpha   90.00
_cell.angle_beta   90.00
_cell.angle_gamma   90.00
#
_symmetry.space_group_name_H-M   'P 1'
#
loop_
_entity.id
_entity.type
_entity.pdbx_description
1 polymer ?
#
loop_
_entity_poly.entity_id
_entity_poly.type
_entity_poly.pdbx_seq_one_letter_code
_entity_poly.pdbx_strand_id
1 'polypeptide(L)'
;MEAESREWLVRCPACGHERSIWELGGVRYKARGTKWIFRRCPACHQVGWHLVYRERDGVRLPPLRPARPLWWYVGAFAAILLLFVGLLVGFLVGLFLFLGRASAGPRDATTGSFAAVVARDSAGAHDRLSAAQRGRLGSQGRAPPWGAWEGARGSANGFRVTGFSSKNGRTRVSGTLRYRDGGTEPRTVWLIREDGAWKIASDP
;
A
#
# COMPACT_ATOMS: atom_id res chain seq x y z
N MET A 1 -44.21 28.78 -38.76
CA MET A 1 -43.24 27.88 -38.09
C MET A 1 -41.91 28.59 -37.82
N GLU A 2 -41.29 29.17 -38.85
CA GLU A 2 -40.03 29.92 -38.70
C GLU A 2 -40.16 31.13 -37.78
N ALA A 3 -41.15 32.00 -38.00
CA ALA A 3 -41.39 33.18 -37.15
C ALA A 3 -41.51 32.80 -35.67
N GLU A 4 -42.29 31.76 -35.36
CA GLU A 4 -42.46 31.29 -33.99
C GLU A 4 -41.15 30.72 -33.39
N SER A 5 -40.31 30.08 -34.22
CA SER A 5 -39.01 29.57 -33.78
C SER A 5 -38.02 30.70 -33.52
N ARG A 6 -38.04 31.78 -34.31
CA ARG A 6 -37.17 32.95 -34.10
C ARG A 6 -37.42 33.67 -32.77
N GLU A 7 -38.62 33.56 -32.20
CA GLU A 7 -38.96 34.12 -30.88
C GLU A 7 -38.27 33.40 -29.71
N TRP A 8 -37.79 32.17 -29.90
CA TRP A 8 -37.12 31.42 -28.84
C TRP A 8 -35.65 31.80 -28.78
N LEU A 9 -35.21 32.33 -27.64
CA LEU A 9 -33.84 32.70 -27.36
C LEU A 9 -33.13 31.61 -26.56
N VAL A 10 -31.83 31.45 -26.82
CA VAL A 10 -30.91 30.60 -26.07
C VAL A 10 -29.85 31.47 -25.44
N ARG A 11 -29.78 31.51 -24.10
CA ARG A 11 -28.79 32.27 -23.33
C ARG A 11 -27.71 31.36 -22.76
N CYS A 12 -26.45 31.73 -22.94
CA CYS A 12 -25.32 31.11 -22.27
C CYS A 12 -25.16 31.65 -20.83
N PRO A 13 -25.18 30.80 -19.79
CA PRO A 13 -24.98 31.29 -18.42
C PRO A 13 -23.53 31.68 -18.11
N ALA A 14 -22.56 31.33 -18.96
CA ALA A 14 -21.15 31.65 -18.74
C ALA A 14 -20.79 33.05 -19.24
N CYS A 15 -21.21 33.42 -20.45
CA CYS A 15 -20.88 34.71 -21.07
C CYS A 15 -22.07 35.63 -21.31
N GLY A 16 -23.30 35.17 -21.10
CA GLY A 16 -24.52 35.94 -21.35
C GLY A 16 -24.91 36.08 -22.81
N HIS A 17 -24.17 35.46 -23.74
CA HIS A 17 -24.52 35.52 -25.16
C HIS A 17 -25.91 34.90 -25.41
N GLU A 18 -26.76 35.65 -26.11
CA GLU A 18 -28.13 35.29 -26.48
C GLU A 18 -28.24 35.16 -28.00
N ARG A 19 -28.98 34.15 -28.46
CA ARG A 19 -29.21 33.92 -29.89
C ARG A 19 -30.50 33.14 -30.13
N SER A 20 -31.16 33.36 -31.26
CA SER A 20 -32.38 32.62 -31.59
C SER A 20 -32.10 31.12 -31.77
N ILE A 21 -33.06 30.27 -31.38
CA ILE A 21 -32.95 28.82 -31.58
C ILE A 21 -32.91 28.47 -33.07
N TRP A 22 -33.56 29.29 -33.90
CA TRP A 22 -33.59 29.15 -35.36
C TRP A 22 -32.21 29.30 -35.98
N GLU A 23 -31.46 30.35 -35.60
CA GLU A 23 -30.08 30.55 -36.04
C GLU A 23 -29.12 29.45 -35.58
N LEU A 24 -29.51 28.73 -34.51
CA LEU A 24 -28.77 27.60 -33.99
C LEU A 24 -29.17 26.27 -34.65
N GLY A 25 -29.99 26.32 -35.71
CA GLY A 25 -30.49 25.15 -36.44
C GLY A 25 -31.60 24.37 -35.73
N GLY A 26 -32.19 24.94 -34.68
CA GLY A 26 -33.27 24.31 -33.93
C GLY A 26 -34.64 24.86 -34.30
N VAL A 27 -35.68 24.02 -34.17
CA VAL A 27 -37.08 24.40 -34.43
C VAL A 27 -37.88 24.24 -33.14
N ARG A 28 -38.69 25.25 -32.82
CA ARG A 28 -39.68 25.19 -31.73
C ARG A 28 -41.02 25.74 -32.20
N TYR A 29 -41.96 24.84 -32.43
CA TYR A 29 -43.33 25.15 -32.84
C TYR A 29 -44.31 24.75 -31.75
N LYS A 30 -45.26 25.63 -31.40
CA LYS A 30 -46.25 25.43 -30.32
C LYS A 30 -45.65 25.06 -28.95
N ALA A 31 -44.36 25.32 -28.75
CA ALA A 31 -43.69 25.06 -27.48
C ALA A 31 -44.14 26.08 -26.42
N ARG A 32 -44.02 25.71 -25.15
CA ARG A 32 -44.29 26.60 -23.99
C ARG A 32 -43.23 26.35 -22.91
N GLY A 33 -42.95 27.39 -22.12
CA GLY A 33 -42.08 27.32 -20.95
C GLY A 33 -40.58 27.30 -21.23
N THR A 34 -39.81 27.51 -20.16
CA THR A 34 -38.34 27.52 -20.18
C THR A 34 -37.77 26.10 -20.16
N LYS A 35 -36.70 25.85 -20.92
CA LYS A 35 -35.97 24.58 -20.90
C LYS A 35 -34.47 24.81 -20.89
N TRP A 36 -33.72 23.92 -20.25
CA TRP A 36 -32.27 23.89 -20.35
C TRP A 36 -31.83 22.90 -21.45
N ILE A 37 -30.87 23.32 -22.28
CA ILE A 37 -30.27 22.47 -23.32
C ILE A 37 -28.76 22.41 -23.15
N PHE A 38 -28.15 21.24 -23.31
CA PHE A 38 -26.71 21.09 -23.23
C PHE A 38 -26.08 21.28 -24.61
N ARG A 39 -25.17 22.25 -24.74
CA ARG A 39 -24.52 22.59 -26.01
C ARG A 39 -23.23 23.38 -25.81
N ARG A 40 -22.47 23.55 -26.88
CA ARG A 40 -21.34 24.49 -26.94
C ARG A 40 -21.83 25.90 -27.28
N CYS A 41 -21.34 26.90 -26.55
CA CYS A 41 -21.61 28.30 -26.84
C CYS A 41 -20.77 28.76 -28.06
N PRO A 42 -21.35 29.45 -29.06
CA PRO A 42 -20.58 29.97 -30.19
C PRO A 42 -19.68 31.17 -29.82
N ALA A 43 -19.99 31.90 -28.75
CA ALA A 43 -19.24 33.09 -28.34
C ALA A 43 -18.06 32.78 -27.42
N CYS A 44 -18.28 32.00 -26.35
CA CYS A 44 -17.21 31.68 -25.37
C CYS A 44 -16.63 30.27 -25.52
N HIS A 45 -17.13 29.48 -26.47
CA HIS A 45 -16.73 28.09 -26.73
C HIS A 45 -16.86 27.10 -25.55
N GLN A 46 -17.39 27.52 -24.40
CA GLN A 46 -17.67 26.64 -23.27
C GLN A 46 -18.87 25.73 -23.55
N VAL A 47 -18.77 24.51 -23.06
CA VAL A 47 -19.85 23.51 -23.12
C VAL A 47 -20.61 23.57 -21.80
N GLY A 48 -21.93 23.65 -21.87
CA GLY A 48 -22.76 23.69 -20.67
C GLY A 48 -24.26 23.73 -20.94
N TRP A 49 -25.02 23.82 -19.85
CA TRP A 49 -26.46 24.01 -19.90
C TRP A 49 -26.79 25.45 -20.28
N HIS A 50 -27.55 25.65 -21.35
CA HIS A 50 -28.01 26.94 -21.85
C HIS A 50 -29.52 27.06 -21.62
N LEU A 51 -29.98 28.24 -21.23
CA LEU A 51 -31.39 28.50 -20.96
C LEU A 51 -32.10 28.85 -22.27
N VAL A 52 -33.16 28.13 -22.60
CA VAL A 52 -34.06 28.42 -23.71
C VAL A 52 -35.32 29.05 -23.16
N TYR A 53 -35.67 30.25 -23.61
CA TYR A 53 -36.82 31.00 -23.16
C TYR A 53 -37.41 31.83 -24.30
N ARG A 54 -38.57 32.44 -24.07
CA ARG A 54 -39.20 33.39 -24.97
C ARG A 54 -39.37 34.70 -24.22
N GLU A 55 -39.02 35.82 -24.83
CA GLU A 55 -38.98 37.13 -24.16
C GLU A 55 -40.34 37.55 -23.57
N ARG A 56 -41.41 37.30 -24.33
CA ARG A 56 -42.81 37.57 -23.92
C ARG A 56 -43.28 36.81 -22.69
N ASP A 57 -42.57 35.75 -22.29
CA ASP A 57 -42.95 34.93 -21.12
C ASP A 57 -42.44 35.54 -19.80
N GLY A 58 -41.75 36.70 -19.83
CA GLY A 58 -41.36 37.44 -18.61
C GLY A 58 -40.35 36.70 -17.73
N VAL A 59 -39.51 35.85 -18.34
CA VAL A 59 -38.61 34.94 -17.61
C VAL A 59 -37.50 35.72 -16.90
N ARG A 60 -37.37 35.51 -15.57
CA ARG A 60 -36.24 36.03 -14.80
C ARG A 60 -34.97 35.26 -15.17
N LEU A 61 -33.99 35.95 -15.76
CA LEU A 61 -32.76 35.34 -16.25
C LEU A 61 -31.82 34.99 -15.08
N PRO A 62 -31.18 33.81 -15.10
CA PRO A 62 -30.23 33.44 -14.08
C PRO A 62 -28.99 34.34 -14.14
N PRO A 63 -28.36 34.64 -13.00
CA PRO A 63 -27.12 35.39 -12.98
C PRO A 63 -26.03 34.66 -13.77
N LEU A 64 -25.10 35.42 -14.35
CA LEU A 64 -23.94 34.84 -15.02
C LEU A 64 -23.10 34.08 -14.00
N ARG A 65 -22.64 32.88 -14.38
CA ARG A 65 -21.77 32.08 -13.52
C ARG A 65 -20.42 32.78 -13.45
N PRO A 66 -19.93 33.13 -12.25
CA PRO A 66 -18.58 33.65 -12.12
C PRO A 66 -17.61 32.57 -12.60
N ALA A 67 -16.66 32.95 -13.45
CA ALA A 67 -15.59 32.06 -13.87
C ALA A 67 -14.80 31.66 -12.62
N ARG A 68 -14.95 30.40 -12.16
CA ARG A 68 -14.10 29.89 -11.09
C ARG A 68 -12.68 29.83 -11.62
N PRO A 69 -11.72 30.50 -10.99
CA PRO A 69 -10.38 30.58 -11.54
C PRO A 69 -9.67 29.24 -11.40
N LEU A 70 -8.97 28.83 -12.45
CA LEU A 70 -8.35 27.50 -12.58
C LEU A 70 -7.43 27.12 -11.40
N TRP A 71 -6.83 28.12 -10.74
CA TRP A 71 -5.93 27.92 -9.59
C TRP A 71 -6.60 27.23 -8.40
N TRP A 72 -7.92 27.35 -8.23
CA TRP A 72 -8.64 26.65 -7.16
C TRP A 72 -8.57 25.13 -7.31
N TYR A 73 -8.67 24.63 -8.55
CA TYR A 73 -8.57 23.20 -8.84
C TYR A 73 -7.15 22.69 -8.67
N VAL A 74 -6.15 23.49 -9.06
CA VAL A 74 -4.73 23.15 -8.89
C VAL A 74 -4.39 23.04 -7.40
N GLY A 75 -4.83 24.00 -6.59
CA GLY A 75 -4.62 23.97 -5.14
C GLY A 75 -5.29 22.77 -4.47
N ALA A 76 -6.55 22.48 -4.82
CA ALA A 76 -7.27 21.32 -4.30
C ALA A 76 -6.58 20.00 -4.67
N PHE A 77 -6.12 19.85 -5.92
CA PHE A 77 -5.42 18.65 -6.35
C PHE A 77 -4.08 18.47 -5.65
N ALA A 78 -3.29 19.55 -5.51
CA ALA A 78 -2.03 19.51 -4.79
C ALA A 78 -2.19 19.10 -3.31
N ALA A 79 -3.22 19.62 -2.63
CA ALA A 79 -3.52 19.25 -1.25
C ALA A 79 -3.89 17.76 -1.11
N ILE A 80 -4.72 17.25 -2.02
CA ILE A 80 -5.11 15.83 -2.05
C ILE A 80 -3.87 14.95 -2.30
N LEU A 81 -3.02 15.33 -3.25
CA LEU A 81 -1.80 14.59 -3.58
C LEU A 81 -0.86 14.51 -2.36
N LEU A 82 -0.64 15.63 -1.66
CA LEU A 82 0.20 15.66 -0.46
C LEU A 82 -0.33 14.76 0.66
N LEU A 83 -1.66 14.73 0.85
CA LEU A 83 -2.29 13.86 1.82
C LEU A 83 -2.11 12.38 1.47
N PHE A 84 -2.28 12.02 0.20
CA PHE A 84 -2.01 10.65 -0.28
C PHE A 84 -0.56 10.24 -0.10
N VAL A 85 0.39 11.12 -0.41
CA VAL A 85 1.83 10.86 -0.21
C VAL A 85 2.13 10.65 1.27
N GLY A 86 1.59 11.50 2.15
CA GLY A 86 1.77 11.35 3.60
C GLY A 86 1.23 10.02 4.14
N LEU A 87 0.03 9.62 3.71
CA LEU A 87 -0.56 8.33 4.09
C LEU A 87 0.26 7.15 3.56
N LEU A 88 0.73 7.21 2.31
CA LEU A 88 1.57 6.17 1.72
C LEU A 88 2.88 6.01 2.51
N VAL A 89 3.57 7.11 2.81
CA VAL A 89 4.82 7.09 3.58
C VAL A 89 4.57 6.53 4.98
N GLY A 90 3.53 6.99 5.66
CA GLY A 90 3.16 6.48 6.99
C GLY A 90 2.87 4.98 6.98
N PHE A 91 2.12 4.50 5.98
CA PHE A 91 1.83 3.09 5.79
C PHE A 91 3.10 2.26 5.54
N LEU A 92 3.98 2.72 4.65
CA LEU A 92 5.23 2.02 4.32
C LEU A 92 6.15 1.93 5.55
N VAL A 93 6.30 3.01 6.32
CA VAL A 93 7.06 3.01 7.57
C VAL A 93 6.44 2.06 8.59
N GLY A 94 5.11 2.11 8.77
CA GLY A 94 4.38 1.22 9.68
C GLY A 94 4.54 -0.26 9.30
N LEU A 95 4.41 -0.59 8.02
CA LEU A 95 4.61 -1.94 7.49
C LEU A 95 6.05 -2.42 7.72
N PHE A 96 7.04 -1.58 7.45
CA PHE A 96 8.45 -1.90 7.68
C PHE A 96 8.73 -2.21 9.16
N LEU A 97 8.26 -1.37 10.07
CA LEU A 97 8.40 -1.58 11.51
C LEU A 97 7.66 -2.85 11.98
N PHE A 98 6.46 -3.10 11.45
CA PHE A 98 5.68 -4.29 11.75
C PHE A 98 6.39 -5.57 11.30
N LEU A 99 6.89 -5.60 10.06
CA LEU A 99 7.65 -6.74 9.51
C LEU A 99 8.96 -6.94 10.28
N GLY A 100 9.63 -5.86 10.68
CA GLY A 100 10.81 -5.92 11.55
C GLY A 100 10.49 -6.56 12.91
N ARG A 101 9.41 -6.14 13.56
CA ARG A 101 8.98 -6.70 14.85
C ARG A 101 8.52 -8.15 14.73
N ALA A 102 7.81 -8.50 13.65
CA ALA A 102 7.34 -9.87 13.40
C ALA A 102 8.51 -10.84 13.16
N SER A 103 9.60 -10.36 12.56
CA SER A 103 10.80 -11.16 12.27
C SER A 103 11.84 -11.17 13.39
N ALA A 104 11.74 -10.28 14.38
CA ALA A 104 12.66 -10.22 15.51
C ALA A 104 12.70 -11.54 16.31
N GLY A 105 11.53 -12.10 16.65
CA GLY A 105 11.45 -13.32 17.48
C GLY A 105 12.24 -14.52 16.94
N PRO A 106 12.00 -14.98 15.69
CA PRO A 106 12.76 -16.07 15.09
C PRO A 106 14.25 -15.75 14.97
N ARG A 107 14.61 -14.50 14.62
CA ARG A 107 16.00 -14.07 14.49
C ARG A 107 16.74 -14.13 15.82
N ASP A 108 16.14 -13.63 16.89
CA ASP A 108 16.72 -13.59 18.23
C ASP A 108 16.89 -15.00 18.79
N ALA A 109 15.92 -15.89 18.55
CA ALA A 109 16.03 -17.30 18.93
C ALA A 109 17.19 -18.01 18.21
N THR A 110 17.30 -17.84 16.89
CA THR A 110 18.41 -18.45 16.12
C THR A 110 19.75 -17.86 16.51
N THR A 111 19.90 -16.53 16.49
CA THR A 111 21.16 -15.86 16.83
C THR A 111 21.56 -16.12 18.27
N GLY A 112 20.63 -16.11 19.22
CA GLY A 112 20.88 -16.45 20.62
C GLY A 112 21.32 -17.90 20.81
N SER A 113 20.76 -18.85 20.04
CA SER A 113 21.21 -20.25 20.10
C SER A 113 22.63 -20.40 19.57
N PHE A 114 22.95 -19.81 18.43
CA PHE A 114 24.32 -19.87 17.90
C PHE A 114 25.30 -19.06 18.75
N ALA A 115 24.88 -17.97 19.38
CA ALA A 115 25.71 -17.23 20.34
C ALA A 115 26.04 -18.07 21.57
N ALA A 116 25.08 -18.83 22.12
CA ALA A 116 25.33 -19.76 23.22
C ALA A 116 26.35 -20.85 22.81
N VAL A 117 26.27 -21.35 21.58
CA VAL A 117 27.24 -22.31 21.03
C VAL A 117 28.64 -21.71 20.92
N VAL A 118 28.75 -20.50 20.36
CA VAL A 118 30.03 -19.78 20.27
C VAL A 118 30.63 -19.52 21.66
N ALA A 119 29.77 -19.25 22.66
CA ALA A 119 30.16 -19.09 24.06
C ALA A 119 30.44 -20.42 24.78
N ARG A 120 30.26 -21.57 24.12
CA ARG A 120 30.35 -22.93 24.70
C ARG A 120 29.40 -23.15 25.88
N ASP A 121 28.30 -22.40 25.92
CA ASP A 121 27.20 -22.56 26.88
C ASP A 121 26.22 -23.63 26.36
N SER A 122 26.55 -24.89 26.66
CA SER A 122 25.76 -26.04 26.24
C SER A 122 24.35 -26.06 26.85
N ALA A 123 24.20 -25.59 28.10
CA ALA A 123 22.92 -25.50 28.79
C ALA A 123 22.00 -24.46 28.13
N GLY A 124 22.51 -23.23 27.92
CA GLY A 124 21.75 -22.17 27.27
C GLY A 124 21.44 -22.46 25.79
N ALA A 125 22.31 -23.20 25.09
CA ALA A 125 22.00 -23.70 23.74
C ALA A 125 20.89 -24.76 23.79
N HIS A 126 20.94 -25.69 24.75
CA HIS A 126 19.94 -26.74 24.93
C HIS A 126 18.56 -26.18 25.29
N ASP A 127 18.48 -25.15 26.14
CA ASP A 127 17.22 -24.50 26.52
C ASP A 127 16.51 -23.79 25.36
N ARG A 128 17.22 -23.51 24.26
CA ARG A 128 16.65 -22.91 23.05
C ARG A 128 16.13 -23.93 22.05
N LEU A 129 16.33 -25.23 22.30
CA LEU A 129 15.74 -26.31 21.53
C LEU A 129 14.29 -26.56 21.96
N SER A 130 13.46 -27.04 21.04
CA SER A 130 12.08 -27.44 21.35
C SER A 130 12.06 -28.66 22.28
N ALA A 131 10.98 -28.86 23.05
CA ALA A 131 10.85 -30.05 23.90
C ALA A 131 11.06 -31.36 23.12
N ALA A 132 10.48 -31.46 21.91
CA ALA A 132 10.66 -32.62 21.04
C ALA A 132 12.13 -32.84 20.65
N GLN A 133 12.86 -31.77 20.34
CA GLN A 133 14.27 -31.87 19.96
C GLN A 133 15.17 -32.21 21.15
N ARG A 134 14.92 -31.62 22.33
CA ARG A 134 15.59 -31.99 23.59
C ARG A 134 15.38 -33.47 23.92
N GLY A 135 14.15 -33.95 23.80
CA GLY A 135 13.83 -35.36 24.02
C GLY A 135 14.58 -36.31 23.07
N ARG A 136 14.69 -35.94 21.78
CA ARG A 136 15.46 -36.70 20.78
C ARG A 136 16.95 -36.76 21.08
N LEU A 137 17.56 -35.65 21.50
CA LEU A 137 18.99 -35.62 21.84
C LEU A 137 19.27 -36.37 23.14
N GLY A 138 18.39 -36.22 24.14
CA GLY A 138 18.48 -36.92 25.41
C GLY A 138 18.39 -38.44 25.25
N SER A 139 17.47 -38.96 24.43
CA SER A 139 17.33 -40.39 24.20
C SER A 139 18.51 -41.02 23.43
N GLN A 140 19.23 -40.22 22.63
CA GLN A 140 20.43 -40.66 21.91
C GLN A 140 21.70 -40.61 22.75
N GLY A 141 21.65 -40.11 24.00
CA GLY A 141 22.83 -39.88 24.84
C GLY A 141 23.84 -38.91 24.21
N ARG A 142 23.41 -38.13 23.22
CA ARG A 142 24.29 -37.19 22.51
C ARG A 142 24.29 -35.88 23.27
N ALA A 143 25.48 -35.45 23.69
CA ALA A 143 25.72 -34.03 23.86
C ALA A 143 25.31 -33.34 22.54
N PRO A 144 24.64 -32.17 22.59
CA PRO A 144 24.14 -31.54 21.38
C PRO A 144 25.29 -31.42 20.34
N PRO A 145 25.03 -31.71 19.05
CA PRO A 145 26.04 -32.10 18.06
C PRO A 145 27.10 -31.04 17.72
N TRP A 146 27.06 -29.89 18.39
CA TRP A 146 27.98 -28.79 18.27
C TRP A 146 29.45 -29.23 18.33
N GLY A 147 29.81 -30.11 19.28
CA GLY A 147 31.18 -30.60 19.43
C GLY A 147 31.69 -31.39 18.22
N ALA A 148 30.82 -32.13 17.53
CA ALA A 148 31.19 -32.86 16.32
C ALA A 148 31.43 -31.92 15.12
N TRP A 149 30.75 -30.77 15.07
CA TRP A 149 30.96 -29.76 14.02
C TRP A 149 32.20 -28.92 14.28
N GLU A 150 32.52 -28.62 15.54
CA GLU A 150 33.74 -27.90 15.90
C GLU A 150 35.01 -28.73 15.64
N GLY A 151 34.93 -30.06 15.72
CA GLY A 151 36.09 -30.93 15.50
C GLY A 151 36.64 -30.92 14.07
N ALA A 152 35.80 -30.68 13.06
CA ALA A 152 36.20 -30.77 11.65
C ALA A 152 36.66 -29.44 11.03
N ARG A 153 36.16 -28.30 11.51
CA ARG A 153 36.44 -26.95 10.95
C ARG A 153 36.84 -25.90 12.02
N GLY A 154 37.11 -26.35 13.24
CA GLY A 154 37.38 -25.48 14.38
C GLY A 154 36.12 -24.87 15.00
N SER A 155 36.29 -24.09 16.08
CA SER A 155 35.16 -23.50 16.78
C SER A 155 34.42 -22.45 15.93
N ALA A 156 33.09 -22.46 16.04
CA ALA A 156 32.25 -21.45 15.42
C ALA A 156 32.57 -20.06 16.00
N ASN A 157 32.52 -19.05 15.14
CA ASN A 157 32.80 -17.65 15.47
C ASN A 157 31.53 -16.77 15.37
N GLY A 158 30.52 -17.21 14.62
CA GLY A 158 29.25 -16.50 14.57
C GLY A 158 28.32 -17.00 13.48
N PHE A 159 27.05 -16.59 13.56
CA PHE A 159 26.03 -16.95 12.59
C PHE A 159 25.38 -15.71 12.00
N ARG A 160 25.34 -15.61 10.67
CA ARG A 160 24.67 -14.52 9.94
C ARG A 160 23.40 -15.05 9.28
N VAL A 161 22.25 -14.53 9.69
CA VAL A 161 20.98 -14.85 9.04
C VAL A 161 20.90 -14.19 7.67
N THR A 162 20.49 -14.94 6.65
CA THR A 162 20.34 -14.47 5.26
C THR A 162 18.90 -14.52 4.75
N GLY A 163 18.02 -15.31 5.39
CA GLY A 163 16.62 -15.37 4.97
C GLY A 163 15.69 -16.02 6.00
N PHE A 164 14.40 -15.69 5.88
CA PHE A 164 13.32 -16.21 6.70
C PHE A 164 12.16 -16.64 5.79
N SER A 165 11.52 -17.75 6.13
CA SER A 165 10.26 -18.15 5.50
C SER A 165 9.35 -18.74 6.56
N SER A 166 8.17 -18.15 6.76
CA SER A 166 7.19 -18.63 7.74
C SER A 166 6.00 -19.25 7.03
N LYS A 167 5.66 -20.49 7.40
CA LYS A 167 4.52 -21.23 6.84
C LYS A 167 3.95 -22.16 7.90
N ASN A 168 2.62 -22.13 8.07
CA ASN A 168 1.88 -23.04 8.97
C ASN A 168 2.44 -23.07 10.41
N GLY A 169 2.76 -21.91 11.00
CA GLY A 169 3.28 -21.82 12.37
C GLY A 169 4.71 -22.32 12.55
N ARG A 170 5.40 -22.69 11.47
CA ARG A 170 6.83 -23.02 11.45
C ARG A 170 7.59 -21.95 10.69
N THR A 171 8.77 -21.61 11.19
CA THR A 171 9.65 -20.64 10.53
C THR A 171 10.96 -21.30 10.16
N ARG A 172 11.28 -21.27 8.87
CA ARG A 172 12.58 -21.64 8.32
C ARG A 172 13.49 -20.43 8.40
N VAL A 173 14.67 -20.59 8.98
CA VAL A 173 15.73 -19.59 9.01
C VAL A 173 16.93 -20.14 8.27
N SER A 174 17.36 -19.43 7.24
CA SER A 174 18.57 -19.74 6.49
C SER A 174 19.64 -18.72 6.84
N GLY A 175 20.88 -19.18 7.00
CA GLY A 175 22.01 -18.32 7.29
C GLY A 175 23.34 -18.98 6.99
N THR A 176 24.41 -18.31 7.37
CA THR A 176 25.78 -18.77 7.18
C THR A 176 26.48 -18.79 8.52
N LEU A 177 26.95 -19.96 8.92
CA LEU A 177 27.83 -20.14 10.06
C LEU A 177 29.26 -19.81 9.62
N ARG A 178 29.99 -19.07 10.46
CA ARG A 178 31.39 -18.70 10.25
C ARG A 178 32.25 -19.36 11.30
N TYR A 179 33.41 -19.86 10.87
CA TYR A 179 34.38 -20.52 11.72
C TYR A 179 35.59 -19.61 11.97
N ARG A 180 36.39 -19.94 12.99
CA ARG A 180 37.58 -19.16 13.34
C ARG A 180 38.69 -19.26 12.27
N ASP A 181 38.73 -20.36 11.51
CA ASP A 181 39.65 -20.58 10.39
C ASP A 181 39.29 -19.77 9.13
N GLY A 182 38.20 -18.98 9.17
CA GLY A 182 37.68 -18.22 8.03
C GLY A 182 36.69 -19.00 7.15
N GLY A 183 36.50 -20.30 7.41
CA GLY A 183 35.52 -21.12 6.75
C GLY A 183 34.09 -20.63 6.96
N THR A 184 33.22 -20.89 5.98
CA THR A 184 31.80 -20.58 6.08
C THR A 184 30.95 -21.74 5.60
N GLU A 185 29.83 -21.98 6.27
CA GLU A 185 28.90 -23.06 5.94
C GLU A 185 27.45 -22.57 5.92
N PRO A 186 26.68 -22.81 4.84
CA PRO A 186 25.26 -22.50 4.83
C PRO A 186 24.50 -23.45 5.74
N ARG A 187 23.63 -22.90 6.60
CA ARG A 187 22.79 -23.67 7.52
C ARG A 187 21.35 -23.22 7.44
N THR A 188 20.46 -24.20 7.56
CA THR A 188 19.01 -23.98 7.62
C THR A 188 18.51 -24.62 8.90
N VAL A 189 17.81 -23.83 9.72
CA VAL A 189 17.14 -24.31 10.92
C VAL A 189 15.64 -24.08 10.85
N TRP A 190 14.88 -25.02 11.39
CA TRP A 190 13.43 -24.88 11.55
C TRP A 190 13.12 -24.48 12.98
N LEU A 191 12.29 -23.45 13.13
CA LEU A 191 11.77 -22.99 14.40
C LEU A 191 10.28 -23.25 14.52
N ILE A 192 9.86 -23.51 15.74
CA ILE A 192 8.46 -23.58 16.15
C ILE A 192 8.24 -22.62 17.31
N ARG A 193 6.98 -22.21 17.51
CA ARG A 193 6.61 -21.42 18.68
C ARG A 193 6.08 -22.34 19.77
N GLU A 194 6.72 -22.34 20.93
CA GLU A 194 6.42 -23.16 22.10
C GLU A 194 6.33 -22.22 23.31
N ASP A 195 5.20 -22.20 24.01
CA ASP A 195 4.93 -21.32 25.16
C ASP A 195 5.20 -19.83 24.89
N GLY A 196 4.86 -19.38 23.68
CA GLY A 196 5.06 -17.99 23.24
C GLY A 196 6.48 -17.66 22.79
N ALA A 197 7.46 -18.52 23.06
CA ALA A 197 8.87 -18.38 22.66
C ALA A 197 9.19 -19.15 21.38
N TRP A 198 10.15 -18.67 20.59
CA TRP A 198 10.65 -19.39 19.42
C TRP A 198 11.74 -20.38 19.84
N LYS A 199 11.61 -21.64 19.43
CA LYS A 199 12.52 -22.74 19.75
C LYS A 199 12.97 -23.46 18.47
N ILE A 200 14.20 -23.96 18.47
CA ILE A 200 14.76 -24.72 17.33
C ILE A 200 14.23 -26.16 17.37
N ALA A 201 13.58 -26.58 16.29
CA ALA A 201 12.94 -27.88 16.15
C ALA A 201 13.63 -28.84 15.16
N SER A 202 14.62 -28.35 14.42
CA SER A 202 15.50 -29.19 13.61
C SER A 202 16.83 -29.46 14.31
N ASP A 203 17.62 -30.36 13.74
CA ASP A 203 19.05 -30.39 14.04
C ASP A 203 19.65 -29.02 13.63
N PRO A 204 20.40 -28.38 14.54
CA PRO A 204 20.95 -27.05 14.27
C PRO A 204 22.07 -26.98 13.22
#